data_AF-A0A0H0XRH5-F1
#
_entry.id   AF-A0A0H0XRH5-F1
#
_cell.length_a   1.000
_cell.length_b   1.000
_cell.length_c   1.000
_cell.angle_alpha   90.00
_cell.angle_beta   90.00
_cell.angle_gamma   90.00
#
_symmetry.space_group_name_H-M   'P 1'
#
loop_
_entity.id
_entity.type
_entity.pdbx_description
1 polymer ?
#
loop_
_entity_poly.entity_id
_entity_poly.type
_entity_poly.pdbx_seq_one_letter_code
_entity_poly.pdbx_strand_id
1 'polypeptide(L)'
;MSQHTPNELTEVFKRDRDLLTRLKAGDAHYVRLADEYHEVNRQVHRIEAETEAASDERMEGLKRQRLGLLDEITAIVTQARGAA
;
A
#
# COMPACT_ATOMS: atom_id res chain seq x y z
N MET A 1 14.01 8.52 15.49
CA MET A 1 13.92 7.66 14.30
C MET A 1 12.45 7.45 14.00
N SER A 2 11.88 8.22 13.08
CA SER A 2 10.46 8.14 12.78
C SER A 2 10.18 6.84 12.04
N GLN A 3 9.60 5.85 12.75
CA GLN A 3 9.15 4.57 12.17
C GLN A 3 7.89 4.73 11.29
N HIS A 4 7.66 5.92 10.73
CA HIS A 4 6.52 6.21 9.88
C HIS A 4 6.99 6.22 8.43
N THR A 5 6.79 5.10 7.75
CA THR A 5 6.86 5.09 6.29
C THR A 5 5.66 5.90 5.80
N PRO A 6 5.82 6.91 4.92
CA PRO A 6 4.70 7.65 4.37
C PRO A 6 3.81 6.73 3.51
N ASN A 7 2.55 7.09 3.30
CA ASN A 7 1.59 6.34 2.47
C ASN A 7 1.23 4.93 2.98
N GLU A 8 1.27 4.67 4.29
CA GLU A 8 0.75 3.40 4.82
C GLU A 8 -0.75 3.24 4.57
N LEU A 9 -1.19 2.02 4.22
CA LEU A 9 -2.61 1.71 3.97
C LEU A 9 -3.51 2.08 5.14
N THR A 10 -3.02 1.99 6.38
CA THR A 10 -3.76 2.39 7.59
C THR A 10 -4.01 3.89 7.67
N GLU A 11 -3.15 4.72 7.07
CA GLU A 11 -3.34 6.17 6.99
C GLU A 11 -4.19 6.53 5.77
N VAL A 12 -3.94 5.90 4.61
CA VAL A 12 -4.73 6.12 3.38
C VAL A 12 -6.21 5.78 3.61
N PHE A 13 -6.49 4.68 4.29
CA PHE A 13 -7.84 4.21 4.59
C PHE A 13 -8.21 4.38 6.07
N LYS A 14 -7.76 5.46 6.71
CA LYS A 14 -7.97 5.71 8.15
C LYS A 14 -9.44 5.69 8.58
N ARG A 15 -10.37 6.02 7.69
CA ARG A 15 -11.82 6.01 7.93
C ARG A 15 -12.45 4.62 7.82
N ASP A 16 -11.76 3.68 7.17
CA ASP A 16 -12.24 2.33 6.87
C ASP A 16 -11.47 1.25 7.67
N ARG A 17 -10.80 1.60 8.76
CA ARG A 17 -9.92 0.68 9.54
C ARG A 17 -10.58 -0.65 9.93
N ASP A 18 -11.85 -0.61 10.33
CA ASP A 18 -12.59 -1.81 10.70
C ASP A 18 -12.86 -2.69 9.48
N LEU A 19 -13.10 -2.09 8.32
CA LEU A 19 -13.25 -2.79 7.05
C LEU A 19 -11.92 -3.42 6.61
N LEU A 20 -10.80 -2.71 6.74
CA LEU A 20 -9.47 -3.27 6.47
C LEU A 20 -9.19 -4.49 7.37
N THR A 21 -9.57 -4.43 8.64
CA THR A 21 -9.40 -5.55 9.58
C THR A 21 -10.20 -6.78 9.14
N ARG A 22 -11.44 -6.58 8.69
CA ARG A 22 -12.26 -7.67 8.13
C ARG A 22 -11.67 -8.24 6.85
N LEU A 23 -11.22 -7.39 5.93
CA LEU A 23 -10.57 -7.83 4.69
C LEU A 23 -9.30 -8.63 4.96
N LYS A 24 -8.46 -8.19 5.93
CA LYS A 24 -7.29 -8.97 6.36
C LYS A 24 -7.63 -10.36 6.90
N ALA A 25 -8.78 -10.52 7.53
CA ALA A 25 -9.19 -11.80 8.12
C ALA A 25 -9.86 -12.75 7.11
N GLY A 26 -10.45 -12.23 6.04
CA GLY A 26 -11.34 -13.01 5.17
C GLY A 26 -11.04 -12.94 3.67
N ASP A 27 -10.17 -12.04 3.21
CA ASP A 27 -9.87 -11.84 1.79
C ASP A 27 -8.37 -12.05 1.52
N ALA A 28 -8.04 -13.26 1.05
CA ALA A 28 -6.66 -13.63 0.72
C ALA A 28 -6.07 -12.80 -0.44
N HIS A 29 -6.92 -12.29 -1.34
CA HIS A 29 -6.47 -11.44 -2.43
C HIS A 29 -6.06 -10.06 -1.91
N TYR A 30 -6.89 -9.47 -1.04
CA TYR A 30 -6.55 -8.24 -0.32
C TYR A 30 -5.25 -8.38 0.48
N VAL A 31 -5.07 -9.49 1.22
CA VAL A 31 -3.85 -9.72 2.02
C VAL A 31 -2.60 -9.69 1.13
N ARG A 32 -2.63 -10.41 0.00
CA ARG A 32 -1.50 -10.44 -0.94
C ARG A 32 -1.18 -9.04 -1.49
N LEU A 33 -2.21 -8.29 -1.90
CA LEU A 33 -2.04 -6.94 -2.43
C LEU A 33 -1.51 -5.97 -1.36
N ALA A 34 -2.01 -6.07 -0.13
CA ALA A 34 -1.55 -5.24 0.98
C ALA A 34 -0.08 -5.52 1.29
N ASP A 35 0.34 -6.78 1.35
CA ASP A 35 1.74 -7.15 1.59
C ASP A 35 2.67 -6.65 0.47
N GLU A 36 2.26 -6.81 -0.79
CA GLU A 36 3.00 -6.30 -1.95
C GLU A 36 3.10 -4.78 -1.92
N TYR A 37 2.01 -4.09 -1.61
CA TYR A 37 1.98 -2.63 -1.46
C TYR A 37 2.94 -2.17 -0.36
N HIS A 38 2.90 -2.81 0.81
CA HIS A 38 3.79 -2.45 1.92
C HIS A 38 5.26 -2.65 1.55
N GLU A 39 5.61 -3.70 0.81
CA GLU A 39 6.99 -3.92 0.37
C GLU A 39 7.45 -2.87 -0.65
N VAL A 40 6.64 -2.59 -1.67
CA VAL A 40 6.94 -1.55 -2.67
C VAL A 40 7.05 -0.17 -2.01
N ASN A 41 6.14 0.15 -1.07
CA ASN A 41 6.15 1.42 -0.36
C ASN A 41 7.43 1.58 0.50
N ARG A 42 7.86 0.52 1.19
CA ARG A 42 9.14 0.51 1.92
C ARG A 42 10.34 0.69 0.98
N GLN A 43 10.33 0.06 -0.19
CA GLN A 43 11.39 0.23 -1.19
C GLN A 43 11.48 1.67 -1.69
N VAL A 44 10.34 2.27 -2.06
CA VAL A 44 10.28 3.68 -2.46
C VAL A 44 10.82 4.57 -1.35
N HIS A 45 10.39 4.35 -0.11
CA HIS A 45 10.85 5.15 1.02
C HIS A 45 12.35 5.02 1.28
N ARG A 46 12.95 3.82 1.14
CA ARG A 46 14.41 3.64 1.27
C ARG A 46 15.19 4.41 0.21
N ILE A 47 14.69 4.44 -1.02
CA ILE A 47 15.28 5.20 -2.13
C ILE A 47 15.12 6.71 -1.89
N GLU A 48 13.93 7.17 -1.50
CA GLU A 48 13.64 8.57 -1.18
C GLU A 48 14.45 9.09 0.01
N ALA A 49 14.73 8.23 1.00
CA ALA A 49 15.57 8.55 2.16
C ALA A 49 17.07 8.41 1.86
N GLU A 50 17.46 8.28 0.59
CA GLU A 50 18.85 8.10 0.11
C GLU A 50 19.59 6.93 0.81
N THR A 51 18.84 5.98 1.37
CA THR A 51 19.37 4.81 2.06
C THR A 51 19.69 3.69 1.07
N GLU A 52 19.06 3.69 -0.10
CA GLU A 52 19.32 2.76 -1.20
C GLU A 52 19.53 3.54 -2.50
N ALA A 53 20.69 3.33 -3.16
CA ALA A 53 20.95 3.92 -4.47
C ALA A 53 20.10 3.21 -5.55
N ALA A 54 19.34 3.99 -6.32
CA ALA A 54 18.54 3.50 -7.43
C ALA A 54 18.61 4.49 -8.60
N SER A 55 18.41 4.00 -9.82
CA SER A 55 18.20 4.87 -10.97
C SER A 55 16.82 5.51 -10.92
N ASP A 56 16.68 6.67 -11.56
CA ASP A 56 15.39 7.36 -11.70
C ASP A 56 14.34 6.45 -12.35
N GLU A 57 14.73 5.66 -13.35
CA GLU A 57 13.84 4.69 -14.01
C GLU A 57 13.29 3.65 -13.02
N ARG A 58 14.13 3.12 -12.13
CA ARG A 58 13.71 2.16 -11.09
C ARG A 58 12.77 2.82 -10.09
N MET A 59 13.09 4.04 -9.65
CA MET A 59 12.23 4.79 -8.72
C MET A 59 10.84 5.02 -9.32
N GLU A 60 10.77 5.46 -10.57
CA GLU A 60 9.51 5.69 -11.27
C GLU A 60 8.74 4.39 -11.53
N GLY A 61 9.43 3.29 -11.81
CA GLY A 61 8.82 1.95 -11.88
C GLY A 61 8.13 1.54 -10.58
N LEU A 62 8.82 1.71 -9.44
CA LEU A 62 8.27 1.40 -8.13
C LEU A 62 7.09 2.31 -7.75
N LYS A 63 7.16 3.61 -8.07
CA LYS A 63 6.04 4.54 -7.85
C LYS A 63 4.81 4.13 -8.66
N ARG A 64 4.99 3.76 -9.94
CA ARG A 64 3.91 3.24 -10.79
C ARG A 64 3.31 1.95 -10.23
N GLN A 65 4.14 1.02 -9.78
CA GLN A 65 3.67 -0.22 -9.14
C GLN A 65 2.88 0.07 -7.86
N ARG A 66 3.38 0.97 -7.00
CA ARG A 66 2.67 1.40 -5.78
C ARG A 66 1.30 1.98 -6.11
N LEU A 67 1.19 2.80 -7.16
CA LEU A 67 -0.08 3.37 -7.59
C LEU A 67 -1.04 2.31 -8.09
N GLY A 68 -0.60 1.38 -8.95
CA GLY A 68 -1.44 0.29 -9.44
C GLY A 68 -1.96 -0.61 -8.32
N LEU A 69 -1.09 -0.97 -7.37
CA LEU A 69 -1.49 -1.73 -6.19
C LEU A 69 -2.50 -0.95 -5.33
N LEU A 70 -2.34 0.36 -5.19
CA LEU A 70 -3.28 1.20 -4.46
C LEU A 70 -4.65 1.23 -5.14
N ASP A 71 -4.69 1.30 -6.47
CA ASP A 71 -5.92 1.29 -7.26
C ASP A 71 -6.68 -0.03 -7.07
N GLU A 72 -5.99 -1.17 -7.15
CA GLU A 72 -6.59 -2.50 -6.90
C GLU A 72 -7.14 -2.61 -5.47
N ILE A 73 -6.35 -2.19 -4.47
CA ILE A 73 -6.79 -2.19 -3.07
C ILE A 73 -8.01 -1.27 -2.87
N THR A 74 -7.99 -0.09 -3.49
CA THR A 74 -9.10 0.87 -3.42
C THR A 74 -10.38 0.30 -4.00
N ALA A 75 -10.29 -0.47 -5.10
CA ALA A 75 -11.43 -1.15 -5.69
C ALA A 75 -12.04 -2.18 -4.71
N ILE A 76 -11.21 -3.01 -4.07
CA ILE A 76 -11.66 -4.00 -3.07
C ILE A 76 -12.32 -3.30 -1.87
N VAL A 77 -11.67 -2.27 -1.32
CA VAL A 77 -12.20 -1.51 -0.17
C VAL A 77 -13.53 -0.84 -0.53
N THR A 78 -13.63 -0.24 -1.72
CA THR A 78 -14.85 0.40 -2.19
C THR A 78 -15.99 -0.61 -2.38
N GLN A 79 -15.70 -1.76 -2.97
CA GLN A 79 -16.68 -2.85 -3.13
C GLN A 79 -17.16 -3.37 -1.77
N ALA A 80 -16.24 -3.64 -0.85
CA ALA A 80 -16.55 -4.17 0.46
C ALA A 80 -17.27 -3.15 1.37
N ARG A 81 -17.08 -1.85 1.13
CA ARG A 81 -17.85 -0.77 1.77
C ARG A 81 -19.28 -0.70 1.24
N GLY A 82 -19.49 -0.89 -0.06
CA GLY A 82 -20.83 -0.89 -0.66
C GLY A 82 -21.66 -2.15 -0.34
N ALA A 83 -21.00 -3.23 0.07
CA ALA A 83 -21.64 -4.47 0.49
C ALA A 83 -22.00 -4.51 2.01
N ALA A 84 -21.60 -3.49 2.77
CA ALA A 84 -21.88 -3.33 4.19
C ALA A 84 -23.06 -2.38 4.42
#